data_AF-A0AAF0QMG8-F1
#
_entry.id   AF-A0AAF0QMG8-F1
#
_cell.length_a   1.000
_cell.length_b   1.000
_cell.length_c   1.000
_cell.angle_alpha   90.00
_cell.angle_beta   90.00
_cell.angle_gamma   90.00
#
_symmetry.space_group_name_H-M   'P 1'
#
loop_
_entity.id
_entity.type
_entity.pdbx_description
1 polymer ?
#
loop_
_entity_poly.entity_id
_entity_poly.type
_entity_poly.pdbx_seq_one_letter_code
_entity_poly.pdbx_strand_id
1 'polypeptide(L)'
;MSDDWAGSLKDNATIECDDHGAEFFEVEINSSMDEVIHNPDLTFPQGLSWGYLSSSTSGALIVAQLSHFKCGGIALSLCMSHKDSLMPSVPFDVLCFPLLLSQKRKDVFKRGSLKNNATIECDDHGAEFFELEINSSMDKVIHHPDLTFLQGLSCRDSSSSTFGPLTLAQLSHFECGGVALSFCMLHKVGDACSAYYFLRDWARLTRDPKSTLYPPYFAKDSLMPSPFDGPLVSPIVEPKMEGCIHQRFIFSESKINALKAVVAAESCVQNPTRNEVVSALIYKCAASSSTSNLGRSQLVLTSNLRSQASSQPPLPPTTIGNMVTIFSTPIYENHERDLRLSKLVTDIRKSKHDLSTRNNLQENELVIEMLDAYKTGKLPLQQRNCHVYIATSTLAFEFEKLDFGFGKPTRARQGIGPISNFFILTNTPDDDHDRGVEAFVNLNEQDMSVFKNDNDLLQFAIPV
;
A
#
# COMPACT_ATOMS: atom_id res chain seq x y z
N MET A 1 -27.30 12.08 20.29
CA MET A 1 -28.52 11.64 19.58
C MET A 1 -28.12 10.39 18.83
N SER A 2 -28.89 9.31 19.00
CA SER A 2 -28.69 8.06 18.26
C SER A 2 -28.95 8.36 16.78
N ASP A 3 -28.01 8.06 15.91
CA ASP A 3 -28.27 8.03 14.48
C ASP A 3 -28.83 6.63 14.21
N ASP A 4 -30.13 6.56 13.93
CA ASP A 4 -30.87 5.33 13.64
C ASP A 4 -30.73 5.04 12.13
N TRP A 5 -30.20 3.87 11.75
CA TRP A 5 -29.76 3.54 10.37
C TRP A 5 -30.69 2.54 9.65
N ALA A 6 -31.80 2.14 10.28
CA ALA A 6 -32.79 1.24 9.68
C ALA A 6 -34.21 1.77 9.88
N GLY A 7 -35.12 1.43 8.96
CA GLY A 7 -36.49 1.90 8.98
C GLY A 7 -37.45 1.00 8.22
N SER A 8 -38.74 1.17 8.45
CA SER A 8 -39.82 0.47 7.76
C SER A 8 -40.60 1.43 6.84
N LEU A 9 -41.27 0.89 5.82
CA LEU A 9 -42.16 1.68 4.97
C LEU A 9 -43.41 2.08 5.76
N LYS A 10 -43.56 3.37 6.04
CA LYS A 10 -44.73 3.93 6.73
C LYS A 10 -45.93 4.04 5.80
N ASP A 11 -45.69 4.39 4.55
CA ASP A 11 -46.64 4.40 3.45
C ASP A 11 -45.92 4.20 2.10
N ASN A 12 -46.61 4.40 0.97
CA ASN A 12 -46.03 4.20 -0.37
C ASN A 12 -44.99 5.27 -0.78
N ALA A 13 -44.66 6.25 0.08
CA ALA A 13 -43.76 7.36 -0.28
C ALA A 13 -42.81 7.79 0.87
N THR A 14 -42.95 7.22 2.07
CA THR A 14 -42.17 7.63 3.25
C THR A 14 -41.65 6.44 4.06
N ILE A 15 -40.41 6.59 4.52
CA ILE A 15 -39.69 5.63 5.37
C ILE A 15 -39.69 6.17 6.81
N GLU A 16 -40.09 5.35 7.76
CA GLU A 16 -40.00 5.63 9.20
C GLU A 16 -38.73 4.99 9.76
N CYS A 17 -37.77 5.80 10.21
CA CYS A 17 -36.56 5.32 10.87
C CYS A 17 -36.90 4.84 12.28
N ASP A 18 -37.29 3.57 12.40
CA ASP A 18 -37.76 2.92 13.63
C ASP A 18 -36.80 1.81 14.13
N ASP A 19 -35.61 1.72 13.54
CA ASP A 19 -34.59 0.71 13.83
C ASP A 19 -35.06 -0.74 13.67
N HIS A 20 -36.20 -0.98 13.01
CA HIS A 20 -36.60 -2.32 12.59
C HIS A 20 -35.70 -2.72 11.42
N GLY A 21 -34.59 -3.39 11.72
CA GLY A 21 -33.60 -3.85 10.74
C GLY A 21 -34.18 -4.70 9.61
N ALA A 22 -33.32 -5.07 8.64
CA ALA A 22 -33.71 -5.93 7.53
C ALA A 22 -34.18 -7.32 7.99
N GLU A 23 -35.20 -7.87 7.34
CA GLU A 23 -35.59 -9.27 7.58
C GLU A 23 -34.46 -10.19 7.12
N PHE A 24 -34.02 -11.07 8.03
CA PHE A 24 -32.87 -11.94 7.84
C PHE A 24 -33.29 -13.40 8.03
N PHE A 25 -32.99 -14.23 7.03
CA PHE A 25 -33.28 -15.65 7.05
C PHE A 25 -31.99 -16.46 6.87
N GLU A 26 -31.89 -17.58 7.59
CA GLU A 26 -30.79 -18.54 7.45
C GLU A 26 -31.38 -19.86 6.95
N VAL A 27 -30.82 -20.39 5.86
CA VAL A 27 -31.34 -21.57 5.18
C VAL A 27 -30.22 -22.58 4.93
N GLU A 28 -30.44 -23.84 5.28
CA GLU A 28 -29.54 -24.93 4.92
C GLU A 28 -29.96 -25.57 3.59
N ILE A 29 -29.04 -25.62 2.63
CA ILE A 29 -29.25 -26.22 1.32
C ILE A 29 -28.51 -27.54 1.26
N ASN A 30 -29.28 -28.61 1.06
CA ASN A 30 -28.82 -29.99 1.01
C ASN A 30 -28.28 -30.41 -0.38
N SER A 31 -27.50 -29.56 -1.03
CA SER A 31 -26.82 -29.82 -2.31
C SER A 31 -25.41 -29.21 -2.32
N SER A 32 -24.58 -29.56 -3.32
CA SER A 32 -23.29 -28.90 -3.51
C SER A 32 -23.45 -27.54 -4.18
N MET A 33 -22.55 -26.60 -3.91
CA MET A 33 -22.61 -25.24 -4.47
C MET A 33 -22.51 -25.27 -6.02
N ASP A 34 -21.74 -26.20 -6.56
CA ASP A 34 -21.51 -26.36 -8.00
C ASP A 34 -22.80 -26.77 -8.75
N GLU A 35 -23.61 -27.66 -8.17
CA GLU A 35 -24.92 -28.05 -8.72
C GLU A 35 -25.91 -26.87 -8.77
N VAL A 36 -25.76 -25.88 -7.89
CA VAL A 36 -26.66 -24.73 -7.78
C VAL A 36 -26.22 -23.57 -8.70
N ILE A 37 -24.92 -23.37 -8.90
CA ILE A 37 -24.40 -22.37 -9.85
C ILE A 37 -24.81 -22.70 -11.30
N HIS A 38 -24.88 -23.98 -11.64
CA HIS A 38 -25.20 -24.45 -12.99
C HIS A 38 -26.70 -24.74 -13.22
N ASN A 39 -27.56 -24.50 -12.23
CA ASN A 39 -29.00 -24.70 -12.32
C ASN A 39 -29.74 -23.55 -11.59
N PRO A 40 -30.09 -22.46 -12.29
CA PRO A 40 -30.63 -21.24 -11.67
C PRO A 40 -32.01 -21.42 -11.00
N ASP A 41 -32.68 -22.56 -11.22
CA ASP A 41 -33.94 -22.90 -10.53
C ASP A 41 -33.71 -23.47 -9.12
N LEU A 42 -32.47 -23.86 -8.76
CA LEU A 42 -32.12 -24.42 -7.45
C LEU A 42 -31.70 -23.38 -6.40
N THR A 43 -31.41 -22.13 -6.80
CA THR A 43 -31.00 -21.04 -5.90
C THR A 43 -32.14 -20.52 -5.03
N PHE A 44 -33.39 -20.87 -5.37
CA PHE A 44 -34.57 -20.45 -4.62
C PHE A 44 -35.23 -21.68 -3.97
N PRO A 45 -35.29 -21.76 -2.62
CA PRO A 45 -36.04 -22.82 -1.96
C PRO A 45 -37.50 -22.82 -2.46
N GLN A 46 -37.96 -23.93 -3.05
CA GLN A 46 -39.38 -24.12 -3.30
C GLN A 46 -40.12 -24.12 -1.97
N GLY A 47 -40.79 -23.00 -1.67
CA GLY A 47 -41.51 -22.80 -0.40
C GLY A 47 -41.38 -21.38 0.17
N LEU A 48 -40.40 -20.59 -0.27
CA LEU A 48 -40.42 -19.14 -0.01
C LEU A 48 -41.40 -18.50 -0.98
N SER A 49 -42.61 -18.24 -0.50
CA SER A 49 -43.52 -17.35 -1.21
C SER A 49 -42.93 -15.93 -1.18
N TRP A 50 -42.02 -15.63 -2.11
CA TRP A 50 -41.73 -14.26 -2.57
C TRP A 50 -42.93 -13.71 -3.36
N GLY A 51 -44.15 -14.12 -2.99
CA GLY A 51 -45.38 -13.70 -3.63
C GLY A 51 -45.44 -12.19 -3.49
N TYR A 52 -45.55 -11.52 -4.64
CA TYR A 52 -45.93 -10.12 -4.77
C TYR A 52 -46.43 -9.56 -3.44
N LEU A 53 -45.59 -8.77 -2.75
CA LEU A 53 -45.94 -8.05 -1.52
C LEU A 53 -47.25 -7.30 -1.79
N SER A 54 -48.36 -7.94 -1.43
CA SER A 54 -49.69 -7.49 -1.78
C SER A 54 -50.06 -6.37 -0.83
N SER A 55 -49.91 -5.13 -1.30
CA SER A 55 -50.69 -3.93 -0.92
C SER A 55 -50.99 -3.62 0.57
N SER A 56 -50.43 -4.32 1.55
CA SER A 56 -50.57 -3.98 2.96
C SER A 56 -49.33 -3.25 3.44
N THR A 57 -49.55 -2.10 4.05
CA THR A 57 -48.63 -1.02 4.42
C THR A 57 -47.64 -1.36 5.55
N SER A 58 -47.02 -2.54 5.51
CA SER A 58 -46.05 -3.00 6.50
C SER A 58 -45.17 -4.10 5.88
N GLY A 59 -44.24 -3.72 5.01
CA GLY A 59 -43.32 -4.67 4.36
C GLY A 59 -41.87 -4.27 4.57
N ALA A 60 -40.99 -5.27 4.77
CA ALA A 60 -39.55 -5.08 4.86
C ALA A 60 -38.98 -4.47 3.57
N LEU A 61 -38.12 -3.45 3.71
CA LEU A 61 -37.46 -2.74 2.59
C LEU A 61 -36.39 -3.59 1.91
N ILE A 62 -35.70 -4.40 2.70
CA ILE A 62 -34.62 -5.30 2.28
C ILE A 62 -34.82 -6.63 3.00
N VAL A 63 -34.77 -7.72 2.24
CA VAL A 63 -34.73 -9.08 2.79
C VAL A 63 -33.37 -9.69 2.44
N ALA A 64 -32.69 -10.23 3.44
CA ALA A 64 -31.40 -10.91 3.29
C ALA A 64 -31.55 -12.39 3.65
N GLN A 65 -31.08 -13.28 2.78
CA GLN A 65 -31.01 -14.72 3.04
C GLN A 65 -29.56 -15.18 3.01
N LEU A 66 -29.11 -15.79 4.10
CA LEU A 66 -27.84 -16.50 4.18
C LEU A 66 -28.08 -17.99 3.97
N SER A 67 -27.44 -18.58 2.98
CA SER A 67 -27.61 -19.98 2.62
C SER A 67 -26.33 -20.77 2.88
N HIS A 68 -26.43 -21.85 3.66
CA HIS A 68 -25.34 -22.74 4.01
C HIS A 68 -25.42 -24.02 3.18
N PHE A 69 -24.35 -24.34 2.44
CA PHE A 69 -24.26 -25.55 1.64
C PHE A 69 -23.54 -26.66 2.39
N LYS A 70 -23.95 -27.92 2.15
CA LYS A 70 -23.32 -29.10 2.76
C LYS A 70 -21.83 -29.24 2.47
N CYS A 71 -21.34 -28.67 1.38
CA CYS A 71 -19.92 -28.65 1.04
C CYS A 71 -19.11 -27.58 1.80
N GLY A 72 -19.75 -26.84 2.72
CA GLY A 72 -19.14 -25.74 3.48
C GLY A 72 -19.17 -24.38 2.77
N GLY A 73 -19.76 -24.31 1.58
CA GLY A 73 -20.01 -23.05 0.87
C GLY A 73 -21.10 -22.21 1.54
N ILE A 74 -21.07 -20.90 1.34
CA ILE A 74 -22.08 -19.96 1.84
C ILE A 74 -22.46 -19.02 0.69
N ALA A 75 -23.76 -18.76 0.52
CA ALA A 75 -24.26 -17.73 -0.40
C ALA A 75 -25.15 -16.73 0.34
N LEU A 76 -24.97 -15.44 0.02
CA LEU A 76 -25.85 -14.37 0.49
C LEU A 76 -26.74 -13.91 -0.67
N SER A 77 -28.06 -13.95 -0.47
CA SER A 77 -29.05 -13.43 -1.41
C SER A 77 -29.72 -12.19 -0.81
N LEU A 78 -29.86 -11.13 -1.61
CA LEU A 78 -30.48 -9.87 -1.20
C LEU A 78 -31.63 -9.56 -2.15
N CYS A 79 -32.79 -9.20 -1.60
CA CYS A 79 -33.94 -8.72 -2.36
C CYS A 79 -34.37 -7.35 -1.83
N MET A 80 -34.62 -6.40 -2.74
CA MET A 80 -35.03 -5.03 -2.41
C MET A 80 -36.36 -4.70 -3.07
N SER A 81 -37.24 -3.99 -2.35
CA SER A 81 -38.53 -3.57 -2.89
C SER A 81 -38.40 -2.37 -3.83
N HIS A 82 -38.96 -2.46 -5.03
CA HIS A 82 -38.75 -1.50 -6.13
C HIS A 82 -39.64 -0.23 -6.12
N LYS A 83 -40.22 0.18 -4.99
CA LYS A 83 -41.28 1.21 -5.02
C LYS A 83 -40.82 2.68 -5.14
N ASP A 84 -39.53 3.01 -5.07
CA ASP A 84 -39.03 4.39 -5.19
C ASP A 84 -37.86 4.54 -6.18
N SER A 85 -38.14 4.40 -7.48
CA SER A 85 -37.23 4.89 -8.52
C SER A 85 -37.98 5.73 -9.56
N LEU A 86 -37.82 7.04 -9.47
CA LEU A 86 -38.05 8.00 -10.55
C LEU A 86 -37.04 7.77 -11.68
N MET A 87 -37.19 6.70 -12.47
CA MET A 87 -36.60 6.52 -13.81
C MET A 87 -37.49 5.56 -14.63
N PRO A 88 -37.73 5.83 -15.94
CA PRO A 88 -38.67 5.07 -16.74
C PRO A 88 -38.10 3.72 -17.22
N SER A 89 -38.84 2.65 -16.90
CA SER A 89 -38.96 1.36 -17.58
C SER A 89 -37.82 0.89 -18.50
N VAL A 90 -36.96 0.01 -17.97
CA VAL A 90 -36.25 -1.03 -18.73
C VAL A 90 -36.34 -2.32 -17.90
N PRO A 91 -36.74 -3.48 -18.46
CA PRO A 91 -36.79 -4.73 -17.71
C PRO A 91 -35.36 -5.21 -17.47
N PHE A 92 -34.91 -5.21 -16.23
CA PHE A 92 -33.64 -5.82 -15.85
C PHE A 92 -33.90 -7.08 -15.04
N ASP A 93 -33.40 -8.19 -15.57
CA ASP A 93 -33.33 -9.48 -14.91
C ASP A 93 -32.53 -9.39 -13.60
N VAL A 94 -32.95 -10.21 -12.64
CA VAL A 94 -32.36 -10.38 -11.32
C VAL A 94 -30.85 -10.65 -11.43
N LEU A 95 -30.01 -9.72 -10.98
CA LEU A 95 -28.56 -9.90 -10.88
C LEU A 95 -28.20 -10.53 -9.53
N CYS A 96 -27.92 -11.83 -9.51
CA CYS A 96 -27.32 -12.53 -8.37
C CYS A 96 -25.79 -12.35 -8.38
N PHE A 97 -25.23 -11.70 -7.36
CA PHE A 97 -23.78 -11.70 -7.10
C PHE A 97 -23.46 -12.70 -5.97
N PRO A 98 -22.56 -13.68 -6.17
CA PRO A 98 -22.05 -14.48 -5.05
C PRO A 98 -21.07 -13.61 -4.23
N LEU A 99 -21.53 -13.12 -3.07
CA LEU A 99 -20.69 -12.46 -2.08
C LEU A 99 -20.27 -13.46 -1.00
N LEU A 100 -18.98 -13.84 -1.00
CA LEU A 100 -18.34 -14.49 0.14
C LEU A 100 -18.08 -13.44 1.23
N LEU A 101 -18.75 -13.57 2.38
CA LEU A 101 -18.47 -12.77 3.57
C LEU A 101 -18.27 -13.68 4.79
N SER A 102 -17.07 -13.63 5.38
CA SER A 102 -16.83 -14.16 6.72
C SER A 102 -17.51 -13.27 7.77
N GLN A 103 -18.10 -13.91 8.78
CA GLN A 103 -18.97 -13.37 9.83
C GLN A 103 -18.56 -12.05 10.52
N LYS A 104 -19.60 -11.31 10.89
CA LYS A 104 -19.66 -10.07 11.67
C LYS A 104 -18.82 -10.09 12.98
N ARG A 105 -17.97 -9.07 13.16
CA ARG A 105 -17.84 -8.35 14.44
C ARG A 105 -18.28 -6.90 14.23
N LYS A 106 -19.01 -6.37 15.22
CA LYS A 106 -19.24 -4.92 15.40
C LYS A 106 -17.91 -4.28 15.83
N ASP A 107 -16.99 -4.16 14.89
CA ASP A 107 -15.90 -3.19 14.93
C ASP A 107 -16.01 -2.45 13.61
N VAL A 108 -16.25 -1.14 13.66
CA VAL A 108 -16.45 -0.28 12.47
C VAL A 108 -15.13 -0.22 11.71
N PHE A 109 -14.91 -1.16 10.80
CA PHE A 109 -13.92 -1.02 9.74
C PHE A 109 -14.47 0.05 8.80
N LYS A 110 -13.95 1.27 8.93
CA LYS A 110 -14.24 2.37 8.00
C LYS A 110 -13.72 1.97 6.62
N ARG A 111 -14.61 1.42 5.80
CA ARG A 111 -14.40 1.23 4.37
C ARG A 111 -14.81 2.56 3.70
N GLY A 112 -14.09 2.98 2.67
CA GLY A 112 -14.30 4.31 2.14
C GLY A 112 -13.73 4.55 0.76
N SER A 113 -14.17 5.63 0.15
CA SER A 113 -13.72 6.13 -1.14
C SER A 113 -13.00 7.47 -0.98
N LEU A 114 -12.12 7.81 -1.94
CA LEU A 114 -11.47 9.11 -1.94
C LEU A 114 -12.45 10.17 -2.46
N LYS A 115 -12.73 11.20 -1.65
CA LYS A 115 -13.56 12.34 -2.03
C LYS A 115 -12.68 13.55 -2.32
N ASN A 116 -12.86 14.13 -3.50
CA ASN A 116 -12.23 15.38 -3.92
C ASN A 116 -10.69 15.38 -3.72
N ASN A 117 -10.02 14.24 -3.89
CA ASN A 117 -8.56 14.12 -3.73
C ASN A 117 -7.97 14.48 -2.34
N ALA A 118 -8.80 14.74 -1.34
CA ALA A 118 -8.44 15.45 -0.11
C ALA A 118 -8.99 14.77 1.15
N THR A 119 -10.19 14.21 1.08
CA THR A 119 -10.86 13.57 2.22
C THR A 119 -11.24 12.13 1.87
N ILE A 120 -11.39 11.30 2.90
CA ILE A 120 -11.91 9.95 2.76
C ILE A 120 -13.36 9.95 3.22
N GLU A 121 -14.26 9.55 2.34
CA GLU A 121 -15.66 9.31 2.67
C GLU A 121 -15.81 7.87 3.14
N CYS A 122 -16.24 7.65 4.38
CA CYS A 122 -16.41 6.30 4.94
C CYS A 122 -17.79 5.76 4.57
N ASP A 123 -18.00 5.53 3.27
CA ASP A 123 -19.26 5.09 2.65
C ASP A 123 -19.44 3.57 2.60
N ASP A 124 -18.50 2.83 3.19
CA ASP A 124 -18.45 1.38 3.14
C ASP A 124 -18.36 0.75 1.73
N HIS A 125 -17.96 1.51 0.70
CA HIS A 125 -17.79 1.02 -0.67
C HIS A 125 -16.80 -0.17 -0.77
N GLY A 126 -15.89 -0.27 0.19
CA GLY A 126 -15.05 -1.46 0.38
C GLY A 126 -13.69 -1.39 -0.32
N ALA A 127 -12.93 -2.48 -0.15
CA ALA A 127 -11.70 -2.72 -0.87
C ALA A 127 -12.01 -3.64 -2.05
N GLU A 128 -11.32 -3.44 -3.17
CA GLU A 128 -11.44 -4.35 -4.31
C GLU A 128 -10.57 -5.59 -4.09
N PHE A 129 -11.14 -6.76 -4.39
CA PHE A 129 -10.46 -8.04 -4.29
C PHE A 129 -10.72 -8.84 -5.57
N PHE A 130 -9.64 -9.23 -6.25
CA PHE A 130 -9.68 -9.99 -7.48
C PHE A 130 -9.05 -11.37 -7.26
N GLU A 131 -9.61 -12.37 -7.93
CA GLU A 131 -9.03 -13.70 -8.02
C GLU A 131 -8.85 -14.05 -9.49
N LEU A 132 -7.69 -14.60 -9.85
CA LEU A 132 -7.42 -15.02 -11.23
C LEU A 132 -6.50 -16.23 -11.29
N GLU A 133 -6.62 -16.96 -12.39
CA GLU A 133 -5.75 -18.09 -12.75
C GLU A 133 -4.70 -17.65 -13.78
N ILE A 134 -3.43 -17.99 -13.51
CA ILE A 134 -2.30 -17.76 -14.40
C ILE A 134 -1.92 -19.11 -15.01
N ASN A 135 -2.09 -19.23 -16.32
CA ASN A 135 -1.71 -20.39 -17.14
C ASN A 135 -0.19 -20.47 -17.33
N SER A 136 0.55 -20.50 -16.23
CA SER A 136 2.01 -20.63 -16.17
C SER A 136 2.43 -21.15 -14.79
N SER A 137 3.61 -21.74 -14.70
CA SER A 137 4.23 -22.04 -13.41
C SER A 137 4.79 -20.76 -12.78
N MET A 138 4.67 -20.65 -11.46
CA MET A 138 5.21 -19.54 -10.67
C MET A 138 6.71 -19.34 -10.88
N ASP A 139 7.50 -20.40 -11.05
CA ASP A 139 8.95 -20.31 -11.26
C ASP A 139 9.31 -19.50 -12.52
N LYS A 140 8.49 -19.61 -13.58
CA LYS A 140 8.70 -18.84 -14.82
C LYS A 140 8.48 -17.34 -14.60
N VAL A 141 7.65 -16.98 -13.62
CA VAL A 141 7.29 -15.59 -13.33
C VAL A 141 8.24 -14.99 -12.29
N ILE A 142 8.51 -15.68 -11.19
CA ILE A 142 9.34 -15.17 -10.09
C ILE A 142 10.75 -14.79 -10.55
N HIS A 143 11.34 -15.56 -11.47
CA HIS A 143 12.68 -15.30 -12.01
C HIS A 143 12.72 -14.29 -13.15
N HIS A 144 11.57 -13.80 -13.61
CA HIS A 144 11.54 -12.79 -14.66
C HIS A 144 12.10 -11.46 -14.12
N PRO A 145 13.05 -10.82 -14.84
CA PRO A 145 13.65 -9.56 -14.42
C PRO A 145 12.62 -8.42 -14.41
N ASP A 146 11.61 -8.52 -15.27
CA ASP A 146 10.54 -7.56 -15.42
C ASP A 146 9.22 -8.18 -14.96
N LEU A 147 8.84 -7.94 -13.71
CA LEU A 147 7.55 -8.40 -13.15
C LEU A 147 6.40 -7.45 -13.50
N THR A 148 6.50 -6.73 -14.63
CA THR A 148 5.44 -5.89 -15.19
C THR A 148 4.12 -6.67 -15.35
N PHE A 149 4.17 -8.01 -15.49
CA PHE A 149 2.97 -8.86 -15.51
C PHE A 149 2.18 -8.91 -14.18
N LEU A 150 2.81 -8.59 -13.03
CA LEU A 150 2.14 -8.45 -11.74
C LEU A 150 1.66 -6.99 -11.47
N GLN A 151 1.95 -6.06 -12.38
CA GLN A 151 1.43 -4.68 -12.34
C GLN A 151 -0.04 -4.57 -12.79
N GLY A 152 -0.75 -5.70 -12.97
CA GLY A 152 -2.20 -5.71 -13.19
C GLY A 152 -3.00 -4.98 -12.11
N LEU A 153 -2.41 -4.75 -10.93
CA LEU A 153 -2.93 -3.86 -9.90
C LEU A 153 -2.39 -2.44 -10.05
N SER A 154 -3.10 -1.63 -10.82
CA SER A 154 -2.97 -0.18 -10.74
C SER A 154 -4.09 0.35 -9.85
N CYS A 155 -3.77 0.95 -8.70
CA CYS A 155 -4.72 1.81 -7.97
C CYS A 155 -5.02 3.13 -8.74
N ARG A 156 -4.66 3.20 -10.03
CA ARG A 156 -4.82 4.36 -10.91
C ARG A 156 -5.78 3.96 -12.02
N ASP A 157 -7.07 4.11 -11.77
CA ASP A 157 -8.02 4.30 -12.86
C ASP A 157 -7.96 5.78 -13.24
N SER A 158 -7.21 6.10 -14.30
CA SER A 158 -7.10 7.47 -14.83
C SER A 158 -8.14 7.77 -15.91
N SER A 159 -9.11 6.88 -16.16
CA SER A 159 -10.10 7.02 -17.23
C SER A 159 -11.54 7.24 -16.78
N SER A 160 -11.86 7.09 -15.50
CA SER A 160 -13.19 7.38 -14.96
C SER A 160 -13.14 8.64 -14.10
N SER A 161 -14.18 9.47 -14.19
CA SER A 161 -14.40 10.66 -13.34
C SER A 161 -14.71 10.31 -11.88
N THR A 162 -14.41 9.10 -11.45
CA THR A 162 -14.69 8.50 -10.15
C THR A 162 -13.37 8.04 -9.56
N PHE A 163 -13.01 8.53 -8.38
CA PHE A 163 -11.76 8.15 -7.73
C PHE A 163 -11.76 6.63 -7.45
N GLY A 164 -10.67 5.94 -7.84
CA GLY A 164 -10.51 4.50 -7.64
C GLY A 164 -10.45 4.06 -6.17
N PRO A 165 -10.44 2.75 -5.89
CA PRO A 165 -10.47 2.19 -4.53
C PRO A 165 -9.24 2.62 -3.71
N LEU A 166 -9.43 2.84 -2.40
CA LEU A 166 -8.32 3.19 -1.49
C LEU A 166 -7.30 2.04 -1.35
N THR A 167 -7.78 0.81 -1.47
CA THR A 167 -6.99 -0.41 -1.40
C THR A 167 -7.56 -1.44 -2.34
N LEU A 168 -6.67 -2.20 -2.95
CA LEU A 168 -7.00 -3.21 -3.92
C LEU A 168 -6.05 -4.39 -3.74
N ALA A 169 -6.57 -5.62 -3.79
CA ALA A 169 -5.80 -6.84 -3.67
C ALA A 169 -6.14 -7.82 -4.79
N GLN A 170 -5.16 -8.63 -5.20
CA GLN A 170 -5.35 -9.71 -6.17
C GLN A 170 -4.68 -10.98 -5.65
N LEU A 171 -5.45 -12.06 -5.64
CA LEU A 171 -4.96 -13.41 -5.43
C LEU A 171 -4.82 -14.11 -6.79
N SER A 172 -3.61 -14.56 -7.11
CA SER A 172 -3.30 -15.20 -8.39
C SER A 172 -2.88 -16.64 -8.17
N HIS A 173 -3.58 -17.56 -8.81
CA HIS A 173 -3.33 -19.00 -8.74
C HIS A 173 -2.52 -19.45 -9.96
N PHE A 174 -1.42 -20.16 -9.75
CA PHE A 174 -0.57 -20.70 -10.82
C PHE A 174 -0.89 -22.18 -11.05
N GLU A 175 -0.68 -22.68 -12.28
CA GLU A 175 -0.89 -24.10 -12.63
C GLU A 175 -0.10 -25.07 -11.72
N CYS A 176 1.04 -24.63 -11.21
CA CYS A 176 1.88 -25.42 -10.30
C CYS A 176 1.35 -25.47 -8.85
N GLY A 177 0.17 -24.90 -8.57
CA GLY A 177 -0.40 -24.74 -7.23
C GLY A 177 0.20 -23.58 -6.42
N GLY A 178 1.11 -22.81 -7.02
CA GLY A 178 1.65 -21.61 -6.39
C GLY A 178 0.59 -20.51 -6.30
N VAL A 179 0.72 -19.62 -5.31
CA VAL A 179 -0.16 -18.47 -5.10
C VAL A 179 0.65 -17.17 -4.99
N ALA A 180 0.26 -16.12 -5.71
CA ALA A 180 0.75 -14.77 -5.49
C ALA A 180 -0.35 -13.87 -4.94
N LEU A 181 -0.06 -13.17 -3.84
CA LEU A 181 -0.90 -12.12 -3.31
C LEU A 181 -0.27 -10.76 -3.66
N SER A 182 -0.97 -9.99 -4.47
CA SER A 182 -0.60 -8.62 -4.80
C SER A 182 -1.50 -7.66 -4.03
N PHE A 183 -0.92 -6.58 -3.50
CA PHE A 183 -1.64 -5.57 -2.72
C PHE A 183 -1.23 -4.18 -3.15
N CYS A 184 -2.22 -3.33 -3.39
CA CYS A 184 -2.05 -1.93 -3.71
C CYS A 184 -2.83 -1.08 -2.70
N MET A 185 -2.18 -0.06 -2.17
CA MET A 185 -2.77 0.96 -1.31
C MET A 185 -2.51 2.31 -1.94
N LEU A 186 -3.54 3.13 -2.05
CA LEU A 186 -3.38 4.50 -2.51
C LEU A 186 -2.43 5.24 -1.57
N HIS A 187 -1.28 5.70 -2.08
CA HIS A 187 -0.24 6.31 -1.25
C HIS A 187 -0.72 7.58 -0.51
N LYS A 188 -1.79 8.24 -0.98
CA LYS A 188 -2.44 9.34 -0.23
C LYS A 188 -2.97 8.90 1.14
N VAL A 189 -3.34 7.63 1.29
CA VAL A 189 -3.93 7.06 2.51
C VAL A 189 -2.88 6.58 3.50
N GLY A 190 -1.75 6.05 3.01
CA GLY A 190 -0.76 5.44 3.88
C GLY A 190 0.61 5.28 3.26
N ASP A 191 1.61 5.23 4.14
CA ASP A 191 3.00 4.90 3.82
C ASP A 191 3.27 3.39 3.89
N ALA A 192 4.51 2.98 3.61
CA ALA A 192 4.92 1.58 3.68
C ALA A 192 4.69 0.93 5.06
N CYS A 193 4.77 1.70 6.14
CA CYS A 193 4.46 1.21 7.49
C CYS A 193 2.96 0.88 7.60
N SER A 194 2.09 1.77 7.12
CA SER A 194 0.63 1.54 7.10
C SER A 194 0.29 0.28 6.30
N ALA A 195 0.89 0.11 5.12
CA ALA A 195 0.70 -1.08 4.28
C ALA A 195 1.19 -2.36 4.96
N TYR A 196 2.36 -2.34 5.60
CA TYR A 196 2.90 -3.49 6.33
C TYR A 196 1.99 -3.92 7.49
N TYR A 197 1.59 -2.99 8.34
CA TYR A 197 0.74 -3.30 9.49
C TYR A 197 -0.66 -3.77 9.06
N PHE A 198 -1.21 -3.20 7.97
CA PHE A 198 -2.44 -3.69 7.35
C PHE A 198 -2.30 -5.15 6.89
N LEU A 199 -1.29 -5.46 6.08
CA LEU A 199 -1.06 -6.82 5.58
C LEU A 199 -0.78 -7.83 6.70
N ARG A 200 -0.03 -7.42 7.73
CA ARG A 200 0.25 -8.25 8.91
C ARG A 200 -1.02 -8.60 9.66
N ASP A 201 -1.89 -7.62 9.89
CA ASP A 201 -3.13 -7.82 10.62
C ASP A 201 -4.15 -8.62 9.80
N TRP A 202 -4.19 -8.39 8.48
CA TRP A 202 -4.94 -9.21 7.54
C TRP A 202 -4.46 -10.67 7.58
N ALA A 203 -3.16 -10.93 7.43
CA ALA A 203 -2.59 -12.27 7.50
C ALA A 203 -2.89 -12.97 8.83
N ARG A 204 -2.90 -12.24 9.96
CA ARG A 204 -3.25 -12.78 11.28
C ARG A 204 -4.72 -13.21 11.33
N LEU A 205 -5.63 -12.36 10.87
CA LEU A 205 -7.06 -12.67 10.85
C LEU A 205 -7.40 -13.81 9.90
N THR A 206 -6.70 -13.94 8.77
CA THR A 206 -6.89 -15.06 7.85
C THR A 206 -6.54 -16.39 8.52
N ARG A 207 -5.48 -16.44 9.35
CA ARG A 207 -5.08 -17.65 10.07
C ARG A 207 -5.94 -17.94 11.31
N ASP A 208 -6.31 -16.89 12.04
CA ASP A 208 -7.16 -16.98 13.21
C ASP A 208 -8.17 -15.82 13.23
N PRO A 209 -9.41 -16.05 12.77
CA PRO A 209 -10.48 -15.05 12.79
C PRO A 209 -10.83 -14.56 14.20
N LYS A 210 -10.40 -15.26 15.26
CA LYS A 210 -10.64 -14.87 16.65
C LYS A 210 -9.49 -14.04 17.23
N SER A 211 -8.37 -13.91 16.52
CA SER A 211 -7.19 -13.18 16.96
C SER A 211 -7.55 -11.75 17.36
N THR A 212 -7.14 -11.35 18.57
CA THR A 212 -7.29 -9.97 19.03
C THR A 212 -6.25 -9.10 18.36
N LEU A 213 -6.69 -8.10 17.61
CA LEU A 213 -5.83 -7.07 17.04
C LEU A 213 -5.88 -5.79 17.86
N TYR A 214 -4.81 -5.01 17.79
CA TYR A 214 -4.87 -3.63 18.26
C TYR A 214 -5.67 -2.81 17.25
N PRO A 215 -6.61 -1.96 17.69
CA PRO A 215 -7.34 -1.11 16.77
C PRO A 215 -6.38 -0.20 16.01
N PRO A 216 -6.60 0.02 14.70
CA PRO A 216 -5.80 0.98 13.94
C PRO A 216 -6.00 2.38 14.51
N TYR A 217 -4.91 3.15 14.60
CA TYR A 217 -4.99 4.57 14.95
C TYR A 217 -4.93 5.39 13.67
N PHE A 218 -6.05 5.96 13.22
CA PHE A 218 -6.01 6.84 12.05
C PHE A 218 -5.40 8.19 12.43
N ALA A 219 -4.39 8.61 11.66
CA ALA A 219 -3.80 9.93 11.74
C ALA A 219 -4.88 11.01 11.74
N LYS A 220 -4.87 11.89 12.74
CA LYS A 220 -5.83 13.00 12.86
C LYS A 220 -5.16 14.32 12.50
N ASP A 221 -5.94 15.27 12.02
CA ASP A 221 -5.51 16.65 11.77
C ASP A 221 -4.89 17.31 13.01
N SER A 222 -5.27 16.90 14.22
CA SER A 222 -4.64 17.38 15.46
C SER A 222 -3.14 17.04 15.57
N LEU A 223 -2.68 15.99 14.87
CA LEU A 223 -1.30 15.54 14.88
C LEU A 223 -0.46 16.24 13.80
N MET A 224 -1.04 16.45 12.62
CA MET A 224 -0.46 17.17 11.50
C MET A 224 -1.57 17.99 10.84
N PRO A 225 -1.71 19.29 11.20
CA PRO A 225 -2.84 20.09 10.75
C PRO A 225 -2.80 20.32 9.24
N SER A 226 -3.99 20.26 8.64
CA SER A 226 -4.20 20.66 7.25
C SER A 226 -3.77 22.13 7.06
N PRO A 227 -3.30 22.52 5.86
CA PRO A 227 -2.96 23.90 5.56
C PRO A 227 -4.14 24.85 5.84
N PHE A 228 -3.83 26.08 6.26
CA PHE A 228 -4.85 27.09 6.62
C PHE A 228 -5.83 27.41 5.47
N ASP A 229 -5.40 27.25 4.22
CA ASP A 229 -6.21 27.53 3.01
C ASP A 229 -7.05 26.31 2.56
N GLY A 230 -7.18 25.29 3.41
CA GLY A 230 -7.93 24.07 3.12
C GLY A 230 -7.06 22.92 2.60
N PRO A 231 -7.68 21.75 2.33
CA PRO A 231 -6.94 20.58 1.89
C PRO A 231 -6.40 20.77 0.47
N LEU A 232 -5.25 20.16 0.19
CA LEU A 232 -4.61 20.24 -1.13
C LEU A 232 -5.35 19.33 -2.13
N VAL A 233 -6.27 19.93 -2.90
CA VAL A 233 -7.22 19.22 -3.78
C VAL A 233 -6.63 18.80 -5.14
N SER A 234 -5.50 19.41 -5.54
CA SER A 234 -4.84 19.18 -6.84
C SER A 234 -3.41 18.67 -6.66
N PRO A 235 -2.93 17.71 -7.50
CA PRO A 235 -1.56 17.23 -7.41
C PRO A 235 -0.53 18.34 -7.66
N ILE A 236 0.56 18.28 -6.89
CA ILE A 236 1.66 19.25 -6.82
C ILE A 236 2.62 19.16 -8.03
N VAL A 237 2.09 18.86 -9.24
CA VAL A 237 2.84 18.39 -10.44
C VAL A 237 3.07 16.88 -10.41
N GLU A 238 2.70 16.20 -11.50
CA GLU A 238 3.04 14.79 -11.68
C GLU A 238 4.53 14.68 -12.04
N PRO A 239 5.31 13.85 -11.32
CA PRO A 239 6.70 13.61 -11.69
C PRO A 239 6.74 13.04 -13.11
N LYS A 240 7.61 13.58 -13.97
CA LYS A 240 7.83 13.02 -15.31
C LYS A 240 8.36 11.59 -15.16
N MET A 241 7.54 10.64 -15.55
CA MET A 241 7.81 9.20 -15.48
C MET A 241 8.59 8.68 -16.71
N GLU A 242 8.75 9.50 -17.75
CA GLU A 242 9.35 9.10 -19.02
C GLU A 242 10.90 9.01 -18.93
N GLY A 243 11.47 7.91 -19.44
CA GLY A 243 12.91 7.74 -19.64
C GLY A 243 13.71 7.22 -18.43
N CYS A 244 13.04 6.69 -17.41
CA CYS A 244 13.71 6.03 -16.27
C CYS A 244 13.82 4.52 -16.46
N ILE A 245 15.01 3.97 -16.20
CA ILE A 245 15.25 2.53 -16.13
C ILE A 245 15.33 2.12 -14.67
N HIS A 246 14.66 1.02 -14.37
CA HIS A 246 14.71 0.34 -13.10
C HIS A 246 15.72 -0.82 -13.16
N GLN A 247 16.66 -0.88 -12.21
CA GLN A 247 17.63 -1.96 -12.10
C GLN A 247 17.69 -2.47 -10.66
N ARG A 248 17.74 -3.79 -10.50
CA ARG A 248 17.86 -4.46 -9.20
C ARG A 248 19.29 -4.86 -8.92
N PHE A 249 19.68 -4.73 -7.66
CA PHE A 249 20.97 -5.14 -7.12
C PHE A 249 20.79 -5.93 -5.82
N ILE A 250 21.54 -7.01 -5.65
CA ILE A 250 21.57 -7.80 -4.41
C ILE A 250 22.89 -7.54 -3.70
N PHE A 251 22.80 -7.15 -2.43
CA PHE A 251 23.91 -7.04 -1.49
C PHE A 251 23.78 -8.18 -0.47
N SER A 252 24.61 -9.21 -0.56
CA SER A 252 24.63 -10.28 0.44
C SER A 252 25.16 -9.77 1.79
N GLU A 253 24.82 -10.44 2.88
CA GLU A 253 25.28 -10.10 4.22
C GLU A 253 26.81 -10.03 4.31
N SER A 254 27.51 -10.95 3.63
CA SER A 254 28.98 -10.93 3.54
C SER A 254 29.53 -9.65 2.92
N LYS A 255 28.90 -9.16 1.83
CA LYS A 255 29.29 -7.93 1.14
C LYS A 255 28.94 -6.69 1.97
N ILE A 256 27.79 -6.70 2.63
CA ILE A 256 27.40 -5.62 3.56
C ILE A 256 28.40 -5.53 4.71
N ASN A 257 28.82 -6.66 5.28
CA ASN A 257 29.79 -6.68 6.38
C ASN A 257 31.17 -6.21 5.93
N ALA A 258 31.61 -6.59 4.72
CA ALA A 258 32.82 -6.04 4.12
C ALA A 258 32.73 -4.52 3.94
N LEU A 259 31.59 -4.01 3.46
CA LEU A 259 31.36 -2.57 3.28
C LEU A 259 31.40 -1.80 4.61
N LYS A 260 30.79 -2.36 5.66
CA LYS A 260 30.89 -1.82 7.03
C LYS A 260 32.33 -1.76 7.53
N ALA A 261 33.13 -2.81 7.26
CA ALA A 261 34.53 -2.86 7.67
C ALA A 261 35.38 -1.78 7.00
N VAL A 262 35.16 -1.52 5.69
CA VAL A 262 35.81 -0.42 4.97
C VAL A 262 35.51 0.93 5.64
N VAL A 263 34.22 1.19 5.93
CA VAL A 263 33.81 2.45 6.57
C VAL A 263 34.41 2.60 7.97
N ALA A 264 34.42 1.53 8.76
CA ALA A 264 34.99 1.53 10.11
C ALA A 264 36.51 1.71 10.13
N ALA A 265 37.22 1.27 9.09
CA ALA A 265 38.67 1.48 8.97
C ALA A 265 39.04 2.92 8.59
N GLU A 266 38.18 3.60 7.82
CA GLU A 266 38.46 4.95 7.29
C GLU A 266 37.87 6.09 8.11
N SER A 267 37.00 5.80 9.09
CA SER A 267 36.32 6.83 9.89
C SER A 267 36.11 6.41 11.34
N CYS A 268 35.78 7.37 12.20
CA CYS A 268 35.43 7.12 13.59
C CYS A 268 34.02 6.51 13.77
N VAL A 269 33.32 6.22 12.67
CA VAL A 269 31.98 5.62 12.68
C VAL A 269 32.06 4.19 13.23
N GLN A 270 31.58 4.00 14.44
CA GLN A 270 31.44 2.68 15.04
C GLN A 270 30.10 2.06 14.63
N ASN A 271 30.13 0.78 14.24
CA ASN A 271 28.96 -0.05 13.94
C ASN A 271 27.96 0.57 12.95
N PRO A 272 28.38 0.90 11.72
CA PRO A 272 27.45 1.44 10.73
C PRO A 272 26.35 0.44 10.36
N THR A 273 25.12 0.92 10.24
CA THR A 273 23.96 0.11 9.87
C THR A 273 24.01 -0.27 8.39
N ARG A 274 23.35 -1.38 8.04
CA ARG A 274 23.22 -1.81 6.63
C ARG A 274 22.57 -0.72 5.75
N ASN A 275 21.58 0.00 6.29
CA ASN A 275 20.92 1.10 5.59
C ASN A 275 21.89 2.24 5.25
N GLU A 276 22.74 2.63 6.20
CA GLU A 276 23.70 3.73 6.00
C GLU A 276 24.75 3.38 4.94
N VAL A 277 25.37 2.19 5.03
CA VAL A 277 26.44 1.82 4.10
C VAL A 277 25.93 1.56 2.69
N VAL A 278 24.77 0.89 2.54
CA VAL A 278 24.20 0.60 1.22
C VAL A 278 23.68 1.88 0.56
N SER A 279 22.97 2.74 1.32
CA SER A 279 22.50 4.03 0.77
C SER A 279 23.66 4.94 0.36
N ALA A 280 24.73 4.99 1.17
CA ALA A 280 25.91 5.78 0.85
C ALA A 280 26.63 5.28 -0.41
N LEU A 281 26.78 3.97 -0.58
CA LEU A 281 27.42 3.39 -1.76
C LEU A 281 26.60 3.62 -3.03
N ILE A 282 25.29 3.33 -2.99
CA ILE A 282 24.41 3.58 -4.14
C ILE A 282 24.42 5.05 -4.52
N TYR A 283 24.30 5.95 -3.54
CA TYR A 283 24.36 7.39 -3.77
C TYR A 283 25.70 7.83 -4.39
N LYS A 284 26.82 7.36 -3.84
CA LYS A 284 28.17 7.64 -4.37
C LYS A 284 28.26 7.27 -5.85
N CYS A 285 27.93 6.03 -6.18
CA CYS A 285 28.03 5.51 -7.55
C CYS A 285 27.03 6.21 -8.48
N ALA A 286 25.80 6.45 -8.03
CA ALA A 286 24.77 7.12 -8.85
C ALA A 286 25.12 8.59 -9.13
N ALA A 287 25.56 9.34 -8.12
CA ALA A 287 26.00 10.72 -8.27
C ALA A 287 27.28 10.84 -9.12
N SER A 288 28.18 9.87 -9.04
CA SER A 288 29.39 9.81 -9.89
C SER A 288 29.09 9.41 -11.33
N SER A 289 28.00 8.67 -11.55
CA SER A 289 27.52 8.26 -12.88
C SER A 289 26.70 9.34 -13.58
N SER A 290 26.35 10.43 -12.89
CA SER A 290 25.50 11.47 -13.46
C SER A 290 26.18 12.17 -14.64
N THR A 291 25.48 12.22 -15.76
CA THR A 291 25.91 12.95 -16.96
C THR A 291 25.57 14.44 -16.92
N SER A 292 25.00 14.93 -15.82
CA SER A 292 24.65 16.33 -15.68
C SER A 292 25.83 17.20 -15.27
N ASN A 293 25.91 18.38 -15.90
CA ASN A 293 26.95 19.37 -15.64
C ASN A 293 26.77 20.18 -14.35
N LEU A 294 25.75 19.91 -13.52
CA LEU A 294 25.56 20.66 -12.28
C LEU A 294 26.71 20.45 -11.28
N GLY A 295 27.33 19.26 -11.27
CA GLY A 295 28.44 18.91 -10.35
C GLY A 295 28.09 18.95 -8.85
N ARG A 296 26.82 19.21 -8.52
CA ARG A 296 26.31 19.34 -7.16
C ARG A 296 25.22 18.32 -6.92
N SER A 297 25.30 17.58 -5.82
CA SER A 297 24.32 16.55 -5.50
C SER A 297 24.06 16.44 -3.99
N GLN A 298 22.92 15.86 -3.65
CA GLN A 298 22.53 15.60 -2.26
C GLN A 298 21.75 14.28 -2.16
N LEU A 299 21.97 13.56 -1.06
CA LEU A 299 21.15 12.41 -0.68
C LEU A 299 20.08 12.83 0.33
N VAL A 300 18.83 12.53 0.01
CA VAL A 300 17.65 12.71 0.87
C VAL A 300 17.13 11.33 1.26
N LEU A 301 16.95 11.10 2.56
CA LEU A 301 16.46 9.82 3.08
C LEU A 301 15.13 10.03 3.81
N THR A 302 14.20 9.11 3.60
CA THR A 302 12.94 9.08 4.35
C THR A 302 13.11 8.47 5.74
N SER A 303 12.31 8.92 6.71
CA SER A 303 12.26 8.37 8.06
C SER A 303 10.82 8.21 8.54
N ASN A 304 10.55 7.09 9.21
CA ASN A 304 9.27 6.85 9.90
C ASN A 304 9.18 7.73 11.15
N LEU A 305 8.13 8.55 11.23
CA LEU A 305 7.87 9.42 12.38
C LEU A 305 7.36 8.65 13.61
N ARG A 306 6.76 7.47 13.40
CA ARG A 306 6.18 6.67 14.50
C ARG A 306 7.23 6.25 15.53
N SER A 307 8.47 6.03 15.10
CA SER A 307 9.58 5.54 15.93
C SER A 307 10.52 6.64 16.42
N GLN A 308 10.19 7.92 16.24
CA GLN A 308 11.07 9.04 16.61
C GLN A 308 10.94 9.40 18.09
N ALA A 309 12.08 9.49 18.78
CA ALA A 309 12.17 9.65 20.24
C ALA A 309 11.60 10.99 20.76
N SER A 310 11.57 12.03 19.91
CA SER A 310 11.06 13.36 20.23
C SER A 310 9.52 13.47 20.23
N SER A 311 8.80 12.48 19.70
CA SER A 311 7.35 12.35 19.88
C SER A 311 7.07 11.60 21.18
N GLN A 312 6.88 12.31 22.30
CA GLN A 312 6.46 11.72 23.58
C GLN A 312 4.97 12.02 23.83
N PRO A 313 4.10 10.99 23.89
CA PRO A 313 4.36 9.57 23.68
C PRO A 313 4.55 9.20 22.19
N PRO A 314 5.30 8.13 21.87
CA PRO A 314 5.46 7.64 20.50
C PRO A 314 4.12 7.26 19.88
N LEU A 315 3.98 7.43 18.56
CA LEU A 315 2.78 6.99 17.86
C LEU A 315 2.74 5.46 17.80
N PRO A 316 1.56 4.83 17.95
CA PRO A 316 1.41 3.40 17.76
C PRO A 316 1.94 2.98 16.37
N PRO A 317 2.66 1.85 16.25
CA PRO A 317 3.10 1.36 14.95
C PRO A 317 1.95 1.07 13.98
N THR A 318 0.76 0.76 14.51
CA THR A 318 -0.51 0.59 13.78
C THR A 318 -1.16 1.91 13.36
N THR A 319 -0.46 3.05 13.50
CA THR A 319 -0.97 4.34 13.02
C THR A 319 -1.10 4.32 11.50
N ILE A 320 -2.29 4.52 10.97
CA ILE A 320 -2.57 4.58 9.53
C ILE A 320 -2.47 6.03 9.06
N GLY A 321 -1.67 6.26 8.02
CA GLY A 321 -1.41 7.57 7.45
C GLY A 321 0.02 7.70 6.93
N ASN A 322 0.32 8.81 6.24
CA ASN A 322 1.70 9.14 5.87
C ASN A 322 2.43 9.80 7.06
N MET A 323 3.02 8.99 7.94
CA MET A 323 3.83 9.47 9.07
C MET A 323 5.30 9.42 8.70
N VAL A 324 5.67 10.24 7.73
CA VAL A 324 7.00 10.27 7.14
C VAL A 324 7.57 11.68 7.23
N THR A 325 8.88 11.76 7.45
CA THR A 325 9.67 12.97 7.25
C THR A 325 10.93 12.62 6.46
N ILE A 326 11.72 13.62 6.13
CA ILE A 326 13.00 13.46 5.46
C ILE A 326 14.13 14.05 6.29
N PHE A 327 15.34 13.55 6.03
CA PHE A 327 16.59 14.14 6.44
C PHE A 327 17.60 14.03 5.29
N SER A 328 18.57 14.93 5.27
CA SER A 328 19.42 15.12 4.09
C SER A 328 20.90 15.16 4.49
N THR A 329 21.79 14.63 3.65
CA THR A 329 23.22 14.94 3.73
C THR A 329 23.47 16.41 3.38
N PRO A 330 24.67 16.98 3.61
CA PRO A 330 25.05 18.23 2.97
C PRO A 330 24.91 18.16 1.44
N ILE A 331 24.75 19.32 0.79
CA ILE A 331 24.93 19.43 -0.66
C ILE A 331 26.44 19.34 -0.91
N TYR A 332 26.85 18.37 -1.71
CA TYR A 332 28.24 18.18 -2.10
C TYR A 332 28.52 18.93 -3.39
N GLU A 333 29.63 19.66 -3.46
CA GLU A 333 29.95 20.53 -4.60
C GLU A 333 31.09 19.99 -5.47
N ASN A 334 31.87 19.03 -4.94
CA ASN A 334 32.96 18.40 -5.67
C ASN A 334 32.92 16.88 -5.47
N HIS A 335 32.33 16.16 -6.43
CA HIS A 335 32.13 14.71 -6.31
C HIS A 335 33.43 13.93 -6.01
N GLU A 336 34.54 14.28 -6.66
CA GLU A 336 35.84 13.61 -6.48
C GLU A 336 36.39 13.73 -5.04
N ARG A 337 36.20 14.88 -4.40
CA ARG A 337 36.68 15.12 -3.03
C ARG A 337 35.66 14.72 -1.97
N ASP A 338 34.38 14.90 -2.26
CA ASP A 338 33.33 14.88 -1.25
C ASP A 338 32.62 13.53 -1.13
N LEU A 339 32.53 12.73 -2.19
CA LEU A 339 31.79 11.46 -2.19
C LEU A 339 32.63 10.26 -1.68
N ARG A 340 33.47 10.50 -0.67
CA ARG A 340 34.14 9.40 0.04
C ARG A 340 33.13 8.63 0.88
N LEU A 341 33.09 7.31 0.74
CA LEU A 341 32.08 6.46 1.37
C LEU A 341 31.99 6.68 2.89
N SER A 342 33.13 6.73 3.57
CA SER A 342 33.24 6.95 5.01
C SER A 342 32.72 8.31 5.46
N LYS A 343 32.94 9.36 4.66
CA LYS A 343 32.36 10.70 4.88
C LYS A 343 30.84 10.67 4.69
N LEU A 344 30.34 10.07 3.61
CA LEU A 344 28.91 9.95 3.34
C LEU A 344 28.18 9.24 4.48
N VAL A 345 28.72 8.13 4.99
CA VAL A 345 28.12 7.41 6.13
C VAL A 345 28.15 8.26 7.41
N THR A 346 29.21 9.03 7.63
CA THR A 346 29.30 9.96 8.76
C THR A 346 28.23 11.04 8.67
N ASP A 347 28.05 11.64 7.49
CA ASP A 347 27.06 12.69 7.24
C ASP A 347 25.64 12.16 7.37
N ILE A 348 25.33 10.97 6.82
CA ILE A 348 24.03 10.31 6.99
C ILE A 348 23.72 10.10 8.48
N ARG A 349 24.69 9.60 9.26
CA ARG A 349 24.45 9.36 10.69
C ARG A 349 24.25 10.65 11.47
N LYS A 350 25.03 11.68 11.16
CA LYS A 350 24.88 12.99 11.75
C LYS A 350 23.48 13.55 11.47
N SER A 351 23.06 13.57 10.21
CA SER A 351 21.73 14.06 9.83
C SER A 351 20.59 13.25 10.47
N LYS A 352 20.76 11.93 10.63
CA LYS A 352 19.80 11.09 11.36
C LYS A 352 19.75 11.42 12.86
N HIS A 353 20.90 11.71 13.47
CA HIS A 353 20.96 12.14 14.87
C HIS A 353 20.28 13.50 15.05
N ASP A 354 20.60 14.47 14.20
CA ASP A 354 19.98 15.81 14.22
C ASP A 354 18.46 15.69 14.07
N LEU A 355 18.00 14.86 13.12
CA LEU A 355 16.58 14.53 12.94
C LEU A 355 15.93 14.04 14.24
N SER A 356 16.60 13.15 14.99
CA SER A 356 16.06 12.58 16.24
C SER A 356 15.90 13.60 17.38
N THR A 357 16.56 14.75 17.28
CA THR A 357 16.47 15.84 18.26
C THR A 357 15.44 16.92 17.87
N ARG A 358 14.99 16.94 16.62
CA ARG A 358 14.02 17.91 16.09
C ARG A 358 12.59 17.53 16.47
N ASN A 359 11.70 18.52 16.60
CA ASN A 359 10.27 18.28 16.68
C ASN A 359 9.69 18.05 15.27
N ASN A 360 9.81 16.83 14.76
CA ASN A 360 9.43 16.51 13.38
C ASN A 360 7.92 16.52 13.09
N LEU A 361 7.06 16.71 14.10
CA LEU A 361 5.64 16.94 13.87
C LEU A 361 5.38 18.40 13.48
N GLN A 362 6.08 19.34 14.11
CA GLN A 362 5.96 20.78 13.84
C GLN A 362 6.91 21.23 12.72
N GLU A 363 8.11 20.66 12.67
CA GLU A 363 9.19 21.01 11.75
C GLU A 363 9.38 19.92 10.69
N ASN A 364 8.28 19.32 10.20
CA ASN A 364 8.37 18.26 9.20
C ASN A 364 8.91 18.80 7.87
N GLU A 365 10.20 18.56 7.61
CA GLU A 365 10.88 19.02 6.39
C GLU A 365 10.19 18.57 5.11
N LEU A 366 9.64 17.34 5.07
CA LEU A 366 8.92 16.84 3.90
C LEU A 366 7.65 17.64 3.65
N VAL A 367 6.91 17.98 4.71
CA VAL A 367 5.69 18.80 4.59
C VAL A 367 6.04 20.20 4.10
N ILE A 368 7.10 20.80 4.65
CA ILE A 368 7.56 22.13 4.23
C ILE A 368 7.89 22.14 2.74
N GLU A 369 8.67 21.16 2.27
CA GLU A 369 9.04 21.02 0.85
C GLU A 369 7.82 20.80 -0.05
N MET A 370 6.85 19.98 0.38
CA MET A 370 5.62 19.74 -0.37
C MET A 370 4.71 20.97 -0.42
N LEU A 371 4.61 21.73 0.68
CA LEU A 371 3.84 22.98 0.73
C LEU A 371 4.46 24.07 -0.13
N ASP A 372 5.79 24.16 -0.14
CA ASP A 372 6.50 25.08 -1.02
C ASP A 372 6.32 24.71 -2.49
N ALA A 373 6.46 23.42 -2.84
CA ALA A 373 6.18 22.92 -4.17
C ALA A 373 4.74 23.24 -4.61
N TYR A 374 3.76 23.06 -3.71
CA TYR A 374 2.36 23.43 -3.95
C TYR A 374 2.19 24.94 -4.23
N LYS A 375 2.80 25.80 -3.40
CA LYS A 375 2.70 27.26 -3.53
C LYS A 375 3.40 27.80 -4.78
N THR A 376 4.49 27.15 -5.20
CA THR A 376 5.34 27.64 -6.29
C THR A 376 5.07 26.95 -7.63
N GLY A 377 4.36 25.82 -7.63
CA GLY A 377 4.15 24.99 -8.82
C GLY A 377 5.42 24.28 -9.31
N LYS A 378 6.49 24.26 -8.50
CA LYS A 378 7.75 23.55 -8.81
C LYS A 378 7.70 22.13 -8.27
N LEU A 379 8.55 21.25 -8.79
CA LEU A 379 8.69 19.91 -8.21
C LEU A 379 9.29 20.00 -6.79
N PRO A 380 8.90 19.11 -5.86
CA PRO A 380 9.51 19.04 -4.54
C PRO A 380 11.04 18.94 -4.62
N LEU A 381 11.75 19.59 -3.69
CA LEU A 381 13.22 19.59 -3.58
C LEU A 381 13.96 20.29 -4.74
N GLN A 382 13.26 20.77 -5.78
CA GLN A 382 13.87 21.44 -6.93
C GLN A 382 14.57 22.76 -6.55
N GLN A 383 14.11 23.43 -5.49
CA GLN A 383 14.70 24.68 -5.02
C GLN A 383 16.13 24.56 -4.48
N ARG A 384 16.57 23.32 -4.18
CA ARG A 384 17.90 23.06 -3.64
C ARG A 384 19.04 23.29 -4.65
N ASN A 385 18.72 23.50 -5.93
CA ASN A 385 19.68 23.79 -7.00
C ASN A 385 20.85 22.78 -7.06
N CYS A 386 20.54 21.50 -6.88
CA CYS A 386 21.45 20.36 -6.98
C CYS A 386 20.70 19.11 -7.46
N HIS A 387 21.43 18.06 -7.85
CA HIS A 387 20.84 16.74 -8.12
C HIS A 387 20.47 16.04 -6.83
N VAL A 388 19.18 15.83 -6.64
CA VAL A 388 18.65 15.17 -5.45
C VAL A 388 18.43 13.70 -5.75
N TYR A 389 19.04 12.85 -4.94
CA TYR A 389 18.79 11.41 -4.91
C TYR A 389 17.96 11.09 -3.67
N ILE A 390 16.86 10.36 -3.85
CA ILE A 390 15.93 10.03 -2.77
C ILE A 390 16.04 8.55 -2.45
N ALA A 391 16.26 8.25 -1.17
CA ALA A 391 16.36 6.89 -0.65
C ALA A 391 15.20 6.58 0.30
N THR A 392 14.53 5.46 0.05
CA THR A 392 13.53 4.88 0.95
C THR A 392 13.98 3.52 1.45
N SER A 393 13.73 3.23 2.71
CA SER A 393 14.12 1.97 3.34
C SER A 393 12.91 1.27 3.94
N THR A 394 12.64 0.06 3.47
CA THR A 394 11.62 -0.85 4.02
C THR A 394 12.24 -2.00 4.83
N LEU A 395 13.55 -1.94 5.11
CA LEU A 395 14.31 -2.96 5.85
C LEU A 395 13.79 -3.27 7.26
N ALA A 396 12.97 -2.38 7.83
CA ALA A 396 12.32 -2.57 9.13
C ALA A 396 10.99 -3.35 9.05
N PHE A 397 10.49 -3.60 7.83
CA PHE A 397 9.22 -4.27 7.58
C PHE A 397 9.50 -5.65 7.00
N GLU A 398 9.06 -6.68 7.72
CA GLU A 398 9.37 -8.08 7.42
C GLU A 398 8.29 -8.68 6.52
N PHE A 399 8.12 -8.11 5.31
CA PHE A 399 7.13 -8.56 4.33
C PHE A 399 7.31 -10.05 3.98
N GLU A 400 8.55 -10.54 3.99
CA GLU A 400 8.94 -11.94 3.78
C GLU A 400 8.46 -12.89 4.89
N LYS A 401 7.94 -12.37 6.01
CA LYS A 401 7.42 -13.17 7.14
C LYS A 401 5.90 -13.20 7.22
N LEU A 402 5.21 -12.55 6.28
CA LEU A 402 3.75 -12.46 6.28
C LEU A 402 3.10 -13.75 5.77
N ASP A 403 2.73 -14.64 6.68
CA ASP A 403 2.08 -15.91 6.37
C ASP A 403 0.55 -15.79 6.44
N PHE A 404 -0.17 -15.97 5.34
CA PHE A 404 -1.64 -15.88 5.32
C PHE A 404 -2.35 -17.21 5.66
N GLY A 405 -1.61 -18.27 5.97
CA GLY A 405 -2.12 -19.62 6.22
C GLY A 405 -1.68 -20.65 5.16
N PHE A 406 -1.09 -20.17 4.06
CA PHE A 406 -0.50 -20.99 3.00
C PHE A 406 1.04 -20.97 3.02
N GLY A 407 1.64 -20.53 4.13
CA GLY A 407 3.08 -20.45 4.31
C GLY A 407 3.63 -19.04 4.10
N LYS A 408 4.91 -18.86 4.45
CA LYS A 408 5.62 -17.60 4.22
C LYS A 408 5.88 -17.37 2.72
N PRO A 409 5.93 -16.12 2.25
CA PRO A 409 6.25 -15.83 0.86
C PRO A 409 7.66 -16.31 0.53
N THR A 410 7.79 -17.08 -0.56
CA THR A 410 9.11 -17.34 -1.17
C THR A 410 9.76 -16.04 -1.66
N ARG A 411 8.95 -15.03 -1.98
CA ARG A 411 9.44 -13.71 -2.38
C ARG A 411 8.41 -12.64 -2.04
N ALA A 412 8.87 -11.53 -1.46
CA ALA A 412 8.10 -10.31 -1.29
C ALA A 412 8.75 -9.20 -2.12
N ARG A 413 7.97 -8.51 -2.96
CA ARG A 413 8.45 -7.39 -3.78
C ARG A 413 7.53 -6.20 -3.65
N GLN A 414 8.13 -5.02 -3.65
CA GLN A 414 7.40 -3.77 -3.73
C GLN A 414 7.36 -3.32 -5.19
N GLY A 415 6.19 -2.90 -5.66
CA GLY A 415 6.07 -2.22 -6.94
C GLY A 415 6.74 -0.84 -6.86
N ILE A 416 7.53 -0.50 -7.86
CA ILE A 416 8.29 0.75 -7.90
C ILE A 416 7.86 1.53 -9.12
N GLY A 417 7.31 2.71 -8.89
CA GLY A 417 6.98 3.64 -9.97
C GLY A 417 8.25 4.29 -10.55
N PRO A 418 8.24 4.71 -11.82
CA PRO A 418 9.35 5.39 -12.46
C PRO A 418 9.53 6.81 -11.90
N ILE A 419 10.21 6.91 -10.75
CA ILE A 419 10.68 8.15 -10.17
C ILE A 419 12.19 8.21 -10.42
N SER A 420 12.66 9.22 -11.15
CA SER A 420 14.09 9.40 -11.42
C SER A 420 14.88 9.68 -10.14
N ASN A 421 16.14 9.25 -10.10
CA ASN A 421 17.07 9.44 -8.97
C ASN A 421 16.50 8.91 -7.64
N PHE A 422 15.76 7.81 -7.69
CA PHE A 422 15.10 7.22 -6.54
C PHE A 422 15.56 5.77 -6.36
N PHE A 423 15.76 5.36 -5.12
CA PHE A 423 16.00 3.95 -4.83
C PHE A 423 15.34 3.49 -3.53
N ILE A 424 14.93 2.21 -3.51
CA ILE A 424 14.35 1.54 -2.35
C ILE A 424 15.26 0.41 -1.91
N LEU A 425 15.46 0.30 -0.59
CA LEU A 425 16.14 -0.83 0.05
C LEU A 425 15.12 -1.73 0.76
N THR A 426 15.11 -3.01 0.42
CA THR A 426 14.27 -4.05 1.05
C THR A 426 15.11 -5.25 1.50
N ASN A 427 14.53 -6.11 2.35
CA ASN A 427 15.16 -7.36 2.75
C ASN A 427 15.22 -8.33 1.56
N THR A 428 16.28 -9.14 1.49
CA THR A 428 16.29 -10.36 0.67
C THR A 428 15.27 -11.36 1.21
N PRO A 429 14.75 -12.28 0.37
CA PRO A 429 13.88 -13.34 0.86
C PRO A 429 14.63 -14.28 1.83
N ASP A 430 13.88 -14.98 2.69
CA ASP A 430 14.38 -15.73 3.87
C ASP A 430 14.96 -17.12 3.51
N ASP A 431 15.14 -17.41 2.22
CA ASP A 431 15.45 -18.73 1.67
C ASP A 431 16.88 -19.23 1.97
N ASP A 432 17.84 -18.34 2.26
CA ASP A 432 19.26 -18.71 2.49
C ASP A 432 19.82 -18.33 3.87
N HIS A 433 18.99 -17.89 4.83
CA HIS A 433 19.45 -17.22 6.06
C HIS A 433 20.34 -15.98 5.82
N ASP A 434 20.47 -15.53 4.57
CA ASP A 434 21.23 -14.35 4.19
C ASP A 434 20.41 -13.11 4.54
N ARG A 435 20.87 -12.34 5.53
CA ARG A 435 20.26 -11.06 5.92
C ARG A 435 20.69 -9.91 5.01
N GLY A 436 20.72 -10.20 3.71
CA GLY A 436 21.08 -9.30 2.64
C GLY A 436 20.12 -8.11 2.48
N VAL A 437 20.41 -7.30 1.47
CA VAL A 437 19.60 -6.15 1.06
C VAL A 437 19.40 -6.25 -0.45
N GLU A 438 18.15 -6.20 -0.91
CA GLU A 438 17.87 -5.88 -2.30
C GLU A 438 17.70 -4.36 -2.43
N ALA A 439 18.37 -3.79 -3.42
CA ALA A 439 18.22 -2.41 -3.81
C ALA A 439 17.58 -2.34 -5.20
N PHE A 440 16.56 -1.52 -5.32
CA PHE A 440 15.93 -1.21 -6.58
C PHE A 440 16.22 0.25 -6.91
N VAL A 441 16.91 0.48 -8.01
CA VAL A 441 17.46 1.79 -8.36
C VAL A 441 16.84 2.26 -9.66
N ASN A 442 16.26 3.47 -9.62
CA ASN A 442 15.72 4.16 -10.79
C ASN A 442 16.62 5.33 -11.16
N LEU A 443 17.16 5.30 -12.37
CA LEU A 443 17.92 6.40 -12.97
C LEU A 443 17.45 6.61 -14.41
N ASN A 444 17.79 7.75 -15.01
CA ASN A 444 17.64 7.89 -16.45
C ASN A 444 18.53 6.88 -17.20
N GLU A 445 18.21 6.59 -18.46
CA GLU A 445 18.91 5.54 -19.24
C GLU A 445 20.43 5.76 -19.31
N GLN A 446 20.84 7.01 -19.51
CA GLN A 446 22.24 7.41 -19.67
C GLN A 446 23.03 7.15 -18.38
N ASP A 447 22.54 7.66 -17.24
CA ASP A 447 23.18 7.50 -15.94
C ASP A 447 23.16 6.02 -15.50
N MET A 448 22.08 5.29 -15.77
CA MET A 448 21.96 3.86 -15.49
C MET A 448 23.00 3.03 -16.25
N SER A 449 23.30 3.39 -17.50
CA SER A 449 24.26 2.68 -18.34
C SER A 449 25.69 2.69 -17.76
N VAL A 450 26.05 3.78 -17.07
CA VAL A 450 27.33 3.92 -16.36
C VAL A 450 27.23 3.27 -14.98
N PHE A 451 26.17 3.57 -14.23
CA PHE A 451 25.97 3.11 -12.85
C PHE A 451 26.03 1.59 -12.70
N LYS A 452 25.35 0.84 -13.59
CA LYS A 452 25.31 -0.63 -13.50
C LYS A 452 26.66 -1.31 -13.74
N ASN A 453 27.63 -0.58 -14.31
CA ASN A 453 28.97 -1.05 -14.60
C ASN A 453 30.03 -0.44 -13.65
N ASP A 454 29.61 0.31 -12.62
CA ASP A 454 30.51 0.94 -11.65
C ASP A 454 31.24 -0.13 -10.82
N ASN A 455 32.57 -0.12 -10.84
CA ASN A 455 33.39 -1.13 -10.18
C ASN A 455 33.27 -1.09 -8.64
N ASP A 456 33.08 0.10 -8.05
CA ASP A 456 32.89 0.24 -6.61
C ASP A 456 31.55 -0.37 -6.19
N LEU A 457 30.51 -0.22 -7.03
CA LEU A 457 29.21 -0.87 -6.82
C LEU A 457 29.32 -2.40 -6.95
N LEU A 458 29.89 -2.87 -8.07
CA LEU A 458 29.99 -4.29 -8.41
C LEU A 458 30.92 -5.07 -7.45
N GLN A 459 31.80 -4.39 -6.72
CA GLN A 459 32.56 -5.00 -5.64
C GLN A 459 31.66 -5.54 -4.52
N PHE A 460 30.53 -4.88 -4.25
CA PHE A 460 29.64 -5.19 -3.12
C PHE A 460 28.23 -5.64 -3.51
N ALA A 461 27.84 -5.49 -4.78
CA ALA A 461 26.50 -5.79 -5.26
C ALA A 461 26.53 -6.63 -6.54
N ILE A 462 25.51 -7.47 -6.71
CA ILE A 462 25.30 -8.23 -7.95
C ILE A 462 24.08 -7.62 -8.68
N PRO A 463 24.22 -7.12 -9.91
CA PRO A 463 23.08 -6.71 -10.73
C PRO A 463 22.30 -7.95 -11.16
N VAL A 464 20.97 -7.87 -11.18
CA VAL A 464 20.09 -9.02 -11.51
C VAL A 464 19.03 -8.67 -12.54
#